data_AF-A0A8X6R978-F1
#
_entry.id   AF-A0A8X6R978-F1
#
_cell.length_a   1.000
_cell.length_b   1.000
_cell.length_c   1.000
_cell.angle_alpha   90.00
_cell.angle_beta   90.00
_cell.angle_gamma   90.00
#
_symmetry.space_group_name_H-M   'P 1'
#
loop_
_entity.id
_entity.type
_entity.pdbx_description
1 polymer ?
#
loop_
_entity_poly.entity_id
_entity_poly.type
_entity_poly.pdbx_seq_one_letter_code
_entity_poly.pdbx_strand_id
1 'polypeptide(L)'
;MVPSQINVECHNWQKVVFSDESRFVLGTDDNRVREWSTLVSGTISPHCSTSARTAGVMVWGHSLCDSWSTLIVMRGTLTDQRYVDDILRPPCGPS
;
A
#
# COMPACT_ATOMS: atom_id res chain seq x y z
N MET A 1 -9.14 27.15 4.96
CA MET A 1 -8.68 27.83 3.73
C MET A 1 -7.39 27.16 3.31
N VAL A 2 -7.45 26.23 2.36
CA VAL A 2 -6.25 25.57 1.81
C VAL A 2 -5.67 26.52 0.76
N PRO A 3 -4.40 26.96 0.86
CA PRO A 3 -3.85 27.89 -0.12
C PRO A 3 -3.79 27.21 -1.49
N SER A 4 -4.26 27.90 -2.51
CA SER A 4 -4.23 27.44 -3.91
C SER A 4 -2.79 27.44 -4.43
N GLN A 5 -2.13 26.28 -4.42
CA GLN A 5 -0.74 26.05 -4.88
C GLN A 5 -0.63 25.91 -6.42
N ILE A 6 -1.49 26.56 -7.19
CA ILE A 6 -1.76 26.15 -8.58
C ILE A 6 -0.67 26.62 -9.58
N ASN A 7 0.30 27.45 -9.15
CA ASN A 7 1.40 27.93 -10.00
C ASN A 7 2.77 27.82 -9.29
N VAL A 8 3.12 26.61 -8.87
CA VAL A 8 4.48 26.32 -8.39
C VAL A 8 5.37 26.01 -9.61
N GLU A 9 6.45 26.75 -9.79
CA GLU A 9 7.41 26.55 -10.88
C GLU A 9 7.99 25.12 -10.86
N CYS A 10 8.30 24.55 -12.03
CA CYS A 10 8.79 23.18 -12.18
C CYS A 10 10.02 22.88 -11.28
N HIS A 11 10.96 23.82 -11.15
CA HIS A 11 12.12 23.66 -10.28
C HIS A 11 11.77 23.58 -8.77
N ASN A 12 10.66 24.18 -8.35
CA ASN A 12 10.21 24.09 -6.97
C ASN A 12 9.60 22.71 -6.66
N TRP A 13 8.97 22.05 -7.64
CA TRP A 13 8.49 20.67 -7.49
C TRP A 13 9.62 19.65 -7.34
N GLN A 14 10.80 19.92 -7.90
CA GLN A 14 11.98 19.06 -7.71
C GLN A 14 12.47 19.00 -6.26
N LYS A 15 12.07 19.95 -5.42
CA LYS A 15 12.43 20.01 -3.99
C LYS A 15 11.39 19.36 -3.08
N VAL A 16 10.26 18.89 -3.65
CA VAL A 16 9.17 18.28 -2.89
C VAL A 16 9.33 16.77 -2.90
N VAL A 17 9.37 16.17 -1.70
CA VAL A 17 9.25 14.74 -1.52
C VAL A 17 7.77 14.42 -1.30
N PHE A 18 7.18 13.62 -2.19
CA PHE A 18 5.84 13.06 -1.98
C PHE A 18 5.98 11.76 -1.21
N SER A 19 5.10 11.51 -0.25
CA SER A 19 5.06 10.22 0.46
C SER A 19 3.63 9.80 0.73
N ASP A 20 3.35 8.51 0.69
CA ASP A 20 2.01 7.97 0.95
C ASP A 20 2.08 6.50 1.39
N GLU A 21 0.99 6.03 1.98
CA GLU A 21 0.75 4.63 2.30
C GLU A 21 -0.17 3.98 1.26
N SER A 22 0.25 2.82 0.73
CA SER A 22 -0.60 2.02 -0.16
C SER A 22 -0.74 0.58 0.32
N ARG A 23 -1.88 -0.05 0.02
CA ARG A 23 -2.15 -1.46 0.30
C ARG A 23 -2.20 -2.26 -1.00
N PHE A 24 -1.26 -3.19 -1.16
CA PHE A 24 -1.29 -4.20 -2.22
C PHE A 24 -2.03 -5.43 -1.74
N VAL A 25 -3.14 -5.79 -2.40
CA VAL A 25 -3.97 -6.95 -2.05
C VAL A 25 -3.65 -8.14 -2.96
N LEU A 26 -3.59 -9.35 -2.39
CA LEU A 26 -3.32 -10.61 -3.11
C LEU A 26 -4.55 -11.20 -3.84
N GLY A 27 -5.71 -10.59 -3.65
CA GLY A 27 -6.96 -10.96 -4.32
C GLY A 27 -7.52 -9.79 -5.10
N THR A 28 -8.35 -10.08 -6.10
CA THR A 28 -8.99 -9.05 -6.91
C THR A 28 -10.09 -8.36 -6.10
N ASP A 29 -10.10 -7.03 -6.11
CA ASP A 29 -11.17 -6.20 -5.54
C ASP A 29 -12.43 -6.19 -6.43
N ASP A 30 -12.44 -7.00 -7.51
CA ASP A 30 -13.57 -7.09 -8.43
C ASP A 30 -14.75 -7.89 -7.87
N ASN A 31 -14.68 -8.32 -6.60
CA ASN A 31 -15.66 -9.18 -5.93
C ASN A 31 -15.95 -10.49 -6.69
N ARG A 32 -15.03 -10.93 -7.56
CA ARG A 32 -15.18 -12.14 -8.37
C ARG A 32 -14.26 -13.23 -7.85
N VAL A 33 -14.88 -14.29 -7.36
CA VAL A 33 -14.18 -15.54 -7.09
C VAL A 33 -13.77 -16.15 -8.43
N ARG A 34 -12.47 -16.28 -8.69
CA ARG A 34 -11.95 -17.07 -9.81
C ARG A 34 -11.62 -18.47 -9.28
N GLU A 35 -12.59 -19.35 -9.32
CA GLU A 35 -12.36 -20.77 -9.03
C GLU A 35 -11.69 -21.42 -10.24
N TRP A 36 -10.52 -22.02 -10.05
CA TRP A 36 -10.01 -23.04 -10.96
C TRP A 36 -10.49 -24.39 -10.44
N SER A 37 -11.75 -24.73 -10.73
CA SER A 37 -12.32 -26.00 -10.30
C SER A 37 -11.73 -27.12 -11.16
N THR A 38 -10.99 -28.06 -10.56
CA THR A 38 -10.82 -29.40 -11.14
C THR A 38 -12.07 -30.19 -10.79
N LEU A 39 -12.88 -30.56 -11.77
CA LEU A 39 -14.10 -31.35 -11.56
C LEU A 39 -13.75 -32.74 -10.99
N VAL A 40 -13.89 -32.90 -9.67
CA VAL A 40 -14.07 -34.20 -9.01
C VAL A 40 -15.15 -34.01 -7.96
N SER A 41 -16.41 -34.26 -8.33
CA SER A 41 -17.58 -34.28 -7.43
C SER A 41 -18.30 -32.94 -7.16
N GLY A 42 -18.73 -32.26 -8.23
CA GLY A 42 -20.14 -31.87 -8.41
C GLY A 42 -20.88 -31.03 -7.35
N THR A 43 -20.24 -30.28 -6.45
CA THR A 43 -20.99 -29.34 -5.58
C THR A 43 -20.22 -28.04 -5.38
N ILE A 44 -20.65 -26.99 -6.09
CA ILE A 44 -20.22 -25.61 -5.86
C ILE A 44 -21.19 -25.02 -4.84
N SER A 45 -20.70 -24.72 -3.63
CA SER A 45 -21.49 -24.04 -2.61
C SER A 45 -21.59 -22.55 -2.96
N PRO A 46 -22.79 -21.95 -3.03
CA PRO A 46 -22.90 -20.54 -3.32
C PRO A 46 -22.67 -19.73 -2.05
N HIS A 47 -21.89 -18.67 -2.19
CA HIS A 47 -21.94 -17.49 -1.33
C HIS A 47 -21.55 -17.71 0.15
N CYS A 48 -20.24 -17.75 0.40
CA CYS A 48 -19.72 -17.11 1.61
C CYS A 48 -18.90 -15.90 1.19
N SER A 49 -19.58 -14.76 0.95
CA SER A 49 -18.91 -13.47 0.86
C SER A 49 -18.54 -13.03 2.28
N THR A 50 -17.63 -13.77 2.91
CA THR A 50 -16.91 -13.16 4.02
C THR A 50 -16.06 -12.10 3.37
N SER A 51 -16.22 -10.83 3.78
CA SER A 51 -15.14 -9.85 3.68
C SER A 51 -13.97 -10.30 4.58
N ALA A 52 -13.45 -11.50 4.35
CA ALA A 52 -12.20 -11.95 4.89
C ALA A 52 -11.20 -10.95 4.32
N ARG A 53 -10.59 -10.14 5.19
CA ARG A 53 -9.52 -9.18 4.81
C ARG A 53 -8.63 -9.87 3.79
N THR A 54 -8.77 -9.48 2.52
CA THR A 54 -7.92 -10.01 1.45
C THR A 54 -6.50 -9.81 1.91
N ALA A 55 -5.73 -10.90 1.99
CA ALA A 55 -4.37 -10.84 2.46
C ALA A 55 -3.64 -9.78 1.62
N GLY A 56 -2.97 -8.85 2.27
CA GLY A 56 -2.42 -7.70 1.59
C GLY A 56 -1.32 -7.05 2.41
N VAL A 57 -0.37 -6.48 1.69
CA VAL A 57 0.83 -5.85 2.24
C VAL A 57 0.62 -4.34 2.21
N MET A 58 0.79 -3.71 3.36
CA MET A 58 0.82 -2.26 3.45
C MET A 58 2.28 -1.82 3.22
N VAL A 59 2.46 -0.79 2.40
CA VAL A 59 3.76 -0.28 2.00
C VAL A 59 3.74 1.23 2.15
N TRP A 60 4.82 1.78 2.67
CA TRP A 60 5.10 3.21 2.65
C TRP A 60 6.20 3.49 1.63
N GLY A 61 6.11 4.61 0.93
CA GLY A 61 7.13 5.05 -0.03
C GLY A 61 7.16 6.56 -0.20
N HIS A 62 8.23 7.08 -0.81
CA HIS A 62 8.35 8.51 -1.03
C HIS A 62 8.93 8.93 -2.40
N SER A 63 8.17 9.36 -3.40
CA SER A 63 8.78 9.76 -4.68
C SER A 63 9.32 11.19 -4.68
N LEU A 64 10.45 11.38 -5.37
CA LEU A 64 10.95 12.67 -5.85
C LEU A 64 10.70 12.77 -7.35
N CYS A 65 10.76 13.97 -7.91
CA CYS A 65 10.50 14.20 -9.35
C CYS A 65 11.50 13.45 -10.25
N ASP A 66 12.73 13.22 -9.78
CA ASP A 66 13.86 12.71 -10.55
C ASP A 66 14.43 11.39 -10.02
N SER A 67 13.87 10.85 -8.93
CA SER A 67 14.38 9.61 -8.34
C SER A 67 13.29 8.70 -7.78
N TRP A 68 13.57 7.40 -7.84
CA TRP A 68 12.77 6.35 -7.25
C TRP A 68 13.20 6.11 -5.81
N SER A 69 12.23 5.97 -4.91
CA SER A 69 12.51 5.76 -3.49
C SER A 69 12.46 4.32 -3.05
N THR A 70 13.10 4.08 -1.91
CA THR A 70 12.91 2.87 -1.13
C THR A 70 11.45 2.75 -0.67
N LEU A 71 10.90 1.55 -0.86
CA LEU A 71 9.60 1.16 -0.32
C LEU A 71 9.80 0.37 0.98
N ILE A 72 9.07 0.74 2.02
CA ILE A 72 9.12 0.09 3.35
C ILE A 72 7.85 -0.75 3.53
N VAL A 73 8.03 -2.05 3.72
CA VAL A 73 6.93 -2.97 3.98
C VAL A 73 6.49 -2.87 5.44
N MET A 74 5.24 -2.44 5.64
CA MET A 74 4.63 -2.32 6.96
C MET A 74 4.00 -3.64 7.39
N ARG A 75 4.53 -4.21 8.48
CA ARG A 75 4.00 -5.45 9.05
C ARG A 75 2.90 -5.16 10.06
N GLY A 76 1.64 -5.27 9.65
CA GLY A 76 0.48 -5.08 10.53
C GLY A 76 -0.11 -3.68 10.44
N THR A 77 -0.72 -3.18 11.51
CA THR A 77 -1.33 -1.85 11.55
C THR A 77 -0.26 -0.78 11.73
N LEU A 78 -0.33 0.28 10.92
CA LEU A 78 0.48 1.49 11.10
C LEU A 78 -0.09 2.28 12.28
N THR A 79 0.74 2.52 13.28
CA THR A 79 0.45 3.38 14.43
C THR A 79 1.41 4.56 14.41
N ASP A 80 1.07 5.66 15.09
CA ASP A 80 1.92 6.85 15.16
C ASP A 80 3.35 6.51 15.62
N GLN A 81 3.48 5.64 16.62
CA GLN A 81 4.80 5.22 17.12
C GLN A 81 5.59 4.45 16.06
N ARG A 82 4.94 3.54 15.33
CA ARG A 82 5.58 2.79 14.24
C ARG A 82 5.94 3.66 13.06
N TYR A 83 5.15 4.70 12.78
CA TYR A 83 5.52 5.69 11.78
C TYR A 83 6.85 6.36 12.15
N VAL A 84 7.02 6.74 13.42
CA VAL A 84 8.29 7.33 13.88
C VAL A 84 9.44 6.33 13.79
N ASP A 85 9.24 5.11 14.31
CA ASP A 85 10.32 4.13 14.44
C ASP A 85 10.70 3.49 13.10
N ASP A 86 9.74 3.19 12.23
CA ASP A 86 9.97 2.47 10.97
C ASP A 86 10.25 3.42 9.79
N ILE A 87 9.69 4.65 9.79
CA ILE A 87 9.79 5.60 8.65
C ILE A 87 10.70 6.78 8.96
N LEU A 88 10.42 7.52 10.04
CA LEU A 88 11.16 8.76 10.32
C LEU A 88 12.55 8.51 10.88
N ARG A 89 12.73 7.37 11.57
CA ARG A 89 13.97 7.00 12.24
C ARG A 89 14.28 5.52 12.02
N PRO A 90 14.42 5.10 10.75
CA PRO A 90 14.61 3.69 10.44
C PRO A 90 15.82 3.17 11.22
N PRO A 91 15.69 2.02 11.90
CA PRO A 91 16.78 1.45 12.67
C PRO A 91 17.99 1.23 11.76
N CYS A 92 19.17 1.61 12.26
CA CYS A 92 20.43 1.53 11.53
C CYS A 92 20.83 0.06 11.27
N GLY A 93 20.29 -0.58 10.22
CA GLY A 93 20.70 -1.91 9.76
C GLY A 93 20.28 -3.10 10.66
N PRO A 94 20.36 -4.35 10.14
CA PRO A 94 19.79 -5.53 10.82
C PRO A 94 20.64 -6.02 11.99
N SER A 95 19.97 -6.56 13.02
CA SER A 95 20.53 -7.50 14.01
C SER A 95 20.40 -8.94 13.52
#